data_AF-A0A2G5H5P7-F1
#
_entry.id   AF-A0A2G5H5P7-F1
#
_cell.length_a   1.000
_cell.length_b   1.000
_cell.length_c   1.000
_cell.angle_alpha   90.00
_cell.angle_beta   90.00
_cell.angle_gamma   90.00
#
_symmetry.space_group_name_H-M   'P 1'
#
loop_
_entity.id
_entity.type
_entity.pdbx_description
1 polymer ?
#
loop_
_entity_poly.entity_id
_entity_poly.type
_entity_poly.pdbx_seq_one_letter_code
_entity_poly.pdbx_strand_id
1 'polypeptide(L)'
;MAPAVAYDSHPIMRLVIRICRENFTSFSGHDRLAVFNDIFQPQLLTMGFANGRIPYFDSLDSQWRDRIRTQRNIDRWETILKDPGEMTAEELWAYIWLYDLVRLTADRLGLGDPSTELVKWEGVDFIPQFNIDNEVWDEMMEIRRSSEQTVIHSRSSTGPFIGFRVELPGEWAGVDGYFNVAKPDVPEMESEDEDDESDDEEDSEEDEDSGDDE
;
A
#
# COMPACT_ATOMS: atom_id res chain seq x y z
N MET A 1 -17.67 -28.48 -2.78
CA MET A 1 -17.34 -27.53 -3.86
C MET A 1 -16.46 -26.46 -3.23
N ALA A 2 -15.27 -26.17 -3.76
CA ALA A 2 -14.48 -25.06 -3.22
C ALA A 2 -15.20 -23.74 -3.53
N PRO A 3 -15.28 -22.78 -2.59
CA PRO A 3 -15.86 -21.47 -2.87
C PRO A 3 -15.10 -20.82 -4.03
N ALA A 4 -15.85 -20.13 -4.90
CA ALA A 4 -15.26 -19.32 -5.95
C ALA A 4 -14.92 -17.95 -5.37
N VAL A 5 -13.75 -17.41 -5.71
CA VAL A 5 -13.34 -16.08 -5.28
C VAL A 5 -14.19 -15.06 -6.03
N ALA A 6 -14.84 -14.14 -5.31
CA ALA A 6 -15.75 -13.15 -5.88
C ALA A 6 -15.00 -11.94 -6.48
N TYR A 7 -14.15 -12.17 -7.49
CA TYR A 7 -13.32 -11.13 -8.11
C TYR A 7 -14.11 -9.93 -8.68
N ASP A 8 -15.39 -10.13 -9.01
CA ASP A 8 -16.28 -9.06 -9.47
C ASP A 8 -16.64 -8.12 -8.31
N SER A 9 -16.84 -8.66 -7.11
CA SER A 9 -17.16 -7.91 -5.90
C SER A 9 -15.93 -7.35 -5.20
N HIS A 10 -14.73 -7.86 -5.50
CA HIS A 10 -13.46 -7.41 -4.93
C HIS A 10 -12.41 -7.17 -6.04
N PRO A 11 -12.52 -6.07 -6.80
CA PRO A 11 -11.58 -5.72 -7.88
C PRO A 11 -10.13 -5.62 -7.43
N ILE A 12 -9.88 -5.24 -6.17
CA ILE A 12 -8.55 -5.21 -5.56
C ILE A 12 -7.80 -6.55 -5.63
N MET A 13 -8.52 -7.68 -5.56
CA MET A 13 -7.92 -9.00 -5.73
C MET A 13 -7.33 -9.17 -7.13
N ARG A 14 -7.95 -8.57 -8.16
CA ARG A 14 -7.41 -8.58 -9.53
C ARG A 14 -6.23 -7.62 -9.70
N LEU A 15 -6.22 -6.48 -9.00
CA LEU A 15 -5.08 -5.56 -8.97
C LEU A 15 -3.82 -6.22 -8.40
N VAL A 16 -3.92 -6.97 -7.30
CA VAL A 16 -2.77 -7.72 -6.75
C VAL A 16 -2.24 -8.75 -7.75
N ILE A 17 -3.12 -9.44 -8.49
CA ILE A 17 -2.72 -10.37 -9.56
C ILE A 17 -1.99 -9.62 -10.67
N ARG A 18 -2.48 -8.45 -11.08
CA ARG A 18 -1.84 -7.59 -12.08
C ARG A 18 -0.43 -7.20 -11.65
N ILE A 19 -0.28 -6.62 -10.45
CA ILE A 19 1.01 -6.20 -9.90
C ILE A 19 1.99 -7.37 -9.89
N CYS A 20 1.59 -8.54 -9.40
CA CYS A 20 2.43 -9.73 -9.40
C CYS A 20 2.85 -10.17 -10.82
N ARG A 21 2.01 -9.93 -11.83
CA ARG A 21 2.27 -10.32 -13.22
C ARG A 21 3.15 -9.34 -13.97
N GLU A 22 2.96 -8.05 -13.74
CA GLU A 22 3.63 -6.98 -14.48
C GLU A 22 4.98 -6.61 -13.84
N ASN A 23 5.06 -6.65 -12.51
CA ASN A 23 6.25 -6.19 -11.79
C ASN A 23 7.12 -7.31 -11.23
N PHE A 24 6.59 -8.51 -11.04
CA PHE A 24 7.31 -9.66 -10.48
C PHE A 24 7.34 -10.81 -11.50
N THR A 25 7.91 -10.54 -12.67
CA THR A 25 7.90 -11.48 -13.81
C THR A 25 8.64 -12.79 -13.53
N SER A 26 9.54 -12.80 -12.54
CA SER A 26 10.21 -13.98 -12.00
C SER A 26 9.28 -14.93 -11.23
N PHE A 27 8.13 -14.46 -10.73
CA PHE A 27 7.25 -15.28 -9.91
C PHE A 27 6.63 -16.44 -10.70
N SER A 28 6.68 -17.63 -10.12
CA SER A 28 5.89 -18.77 -10.56
C SER A 28 4.40 -18.60 -10.19
N GLY A 29 3.54 -19.50 -10.69
CA GLY A 29 2.14 -19.54 -10.25
C GLY A 29 1.99 -19.79 -8.75
N HIS A 30 2.87 -20.60 -8.17
CA HIS A 30 2.88 -20.88 -6.75
C HIS A 30 3.27 -19.64 -5.92
N ASP A 31 4.23 -18.85 -6.39
CA ASP A 31 4.69 -17.64 -5.69
C ASP A 31 3.58 -16.57 -5.68
N ARG A 32 2.93 -16.36 -6.82
CA ARG A 32 1.75 -15.46 -6.91
C ARG A 32 0.62 -15.89 -5.98
N LEU A 33 0.36 -17.21 -5.91
CA LEU A 33 -0.66 -17.75 -5.00
C LEU A 33 -0.28 -17.54 -3.54
N ALA A 34 1.00 -17.70 -3.19
CA ALA A 34 1.49 -17.50 -1.83
C ALA A 34 1.28 -16.04 -1.38
N VAL A 35 1.72 -15.07 -2.20
CA VAL A 35 1.51 -13.63 -1.95
C VAL A 35 0.02 -13.32 -1.84
N PHE A 36 -0.80 -13.78 -2.78
CA PHE A 36 -2.24 -13.51 -2.77
C PHE A 36 -2.93 -14.06 -1.52
N ASN A 37 -2.66 -15.32 -1.17
CA ASN A 37 -3.26 -15.96 -0.01
C ASN A 37 -2.83 -15.29 1.30
N ASP A 38 -1.63 -14.73 1.34
CA ASP A 38 -1.13 -14.04 2.52
C ASP A 38 -1.83 -12.68 2.72
N ILE A 39 -1.89 -11.87 1.66
CA ILE A 39 -2.57 -10.57 1.67
C ILE A 39 -4.05 -10.71 2.00
N PHE A 40 -4.74 -11.67 1.38
CA PHE A 40 -6.20 -11.81 1.48
C PHE A 40 -6.66 -12.88 2.49
N GLN A 41 -5.76 -13.41 3.34
CA GLN A 41 -6.12 -14.50 4.26
C GLN A 41 -7.39 -14.20 5.09
N PRO A 42 -7.53 -13.01 5.73
CA PRO A 42 -8.71 -12.71 6.54
C PRO A 42 -10.00 -12.65 5.72
N GLN A 43 -9.94 -12.06 4.52
CA GLN A 43 -11.08 -11.95 3.60
C GLN A 43 -11.48 -13.35 3.10
N LEU A 44 -10.51 -14.18 2.72
CA LEU A 44 -10.73 -15.54 2.26
C LEU A 44 -11.35 -16.41 3.37
N LEU A 45 -10.93 -16.26 4.64
CA LEU A 45 -11.57 -16.92 5.77
C LEU A 45 -13.05 -16.54 5.89
N THR A 46 -13.35 -15.23 5.79
CA THR A 46 -14.72 -14.70 5.86
C THR A 46 -15.59 -15.22 4.72
N MET A 47 -14.99 -15.41 3.53
CA MET A 47 -15.63 -16.00 2.35
C MET A 47 -15.78 -17.54 2.43
N GLY A 48 -15.30 -18.18 3.50
CA GLY A 48 -15.43 -19.62 3.72
C GLY A 48 -14.36 -20.49 3.07
N PHE A 49 -13.23 -19.91 2.64
CA PHE A 49 -12.07 -20.70 2.20
C PHE A 49 -11.38 -21.37 3.40
N ALA A 50 -11.06 -22.65 3.25
CA ALA A 50 -10.37 -23.40 4.29
C ALA A 50 -9.00 -22.75 4.60
N ASN A 51 -8.75 -22.45 5.88
CA ASN A 51 -7.55 -21.76 6.38
C ASN A 51 -7.27 -20.39 5.71
N GLY A 52 -8.25 -19.78 5.04
CA GLY A 52 -8.10 -18.51 4.33
C GLY A 52 -7.25 -18.64 3.07
N ARG A 53 -7.28 -19.79 2.40
CA ARG A 53 -6.40 -20.05 1.25
C ARG A 53 -7.17 -20.55 0.05
N ILE A 54 -6.85 -19.97 -1.10
CA ILE A 54 -7.14 -20.57 -2.40
C ILE A 54 -6.18 -21.75 -2.59
N PRO A 55 -6.69 -22.94 -2.95
CA PRO A 55 -5.87 -24.16 -3.01
C PRO A 55 -5.01 -24.27 -4.29
N TYR A 56 -5.39 -23.61 -5.39
CA TYR A 56 -4.76 -23.80 -6.70
C TYR A 56 -4.44 -22.47 -7.38
N PHE A 57 -3.21 -22.31 -7.83
CA PHE A 57 -2.77 -21.10 -8.53
C PHE A 57 -3.46 -20.95 -9.88
N ASP A 58 -3.87 -22.06 -10.51
CA ASP A 58 -4.56 -22.01 -11.80
C ASP A 58 -5.89 -21.27 -11.74
N SER A 59 -6.56 -21.28 -10.59
CA SER A 59 -7.79 -20.51 -10.36
C SER A 59 -7.54 -19.00 -10.25
N LEU A 60 -6.35 -18.62 -9.78
CA LEU A 60 -5.90 -17.24 -9.74
C LEU A 60 -5.51 -16.78 -11.16
N ASP A 61 -4.63 -17.55 -11.79
CA ASP A 61 -4.08 -17.24 -13.11
C ASP A 61 -5.12 -17.32 -14.24
N SER A 62 -6.19 -18.11 -14.08
CA SER A 62 -7.27 -18.15 -15.08
C SER A 62 -7.91 -16.78 -15.27
N GLN A 63 -8.05 -15.98 -14.22
CA GLN A 63 -8.61 -14.64 -14.31
C GLN A 63 -7.74 -13.74 -15.20
N TRP A 64 -6.43 -13.80 -15.01
CA TRP A 64 -5.46 -13.06 -15.82
C TRP A 64 -5.48 -13.52 -17.29
N ARG A 65 -5.52 -14.84 -17.53
CA ARG A 65 -5.52 -15.40 -18.89
C ARG A 65 -6.80 -15.06 -19.65
N ASP A 66 -7.95 -15.13 -18.98
CA ASP A 66 -9.25 -14.89 -19.61
C ASP A 66 -9.58 -13.40 -19.78
N ARG A 67 -8.71 -12.47 -19.34
CA ARG A 67 -8.96 -11.02 -19.33
C ARG A 67 -9.30 -10.45 -20.72
N ILE A 68 -8.63 -10.92 -21.77
CA ILE A 68 -8.84 -10.47 -23.16
C ILE A 68 -9.78 -11.36 -23.97
N ARG A 69 -10.38 -12.39 -23.35
CA ARG A 69 -11.06 -13.47 -24.09
C ARG A 69 -12.46 -13.09 -24.56
N THR A 70 -13.18 -12.28 -23.79
CA THR A 70 -14.57 -11.87 -24.10
C THR A 70 -14.73 -10.39 -23.81
N GLN A 71 -15.62 -9.70 -24.52
CA GLN A 71 -15.89 -8.27 -24.25
C GLN A 71 -16.25 -8.03 -22.79
N ARG A 72 -17.11 -8.89 -22.22
CA ARG A 72 -17.46 -8.84 -20.79
C ARG A 72 -16.23 -8.90 -19.87
N ASN A 73 -15.22 -9.70 -20.20
CA ASN A 73 -13.99 -9.75 -19.40
C ASN A 73 -13.11 -8.53 -19.66
N ILE A 74 -13.02 -8.06 -20.90
CA ILE A 74 -12.28 -6.85 -21.25
C ILE A 74 -12.83 -5.67 -20.45
N ASP A 75 -14.13 -5.42 -20.49
CA ASP A 75 -14.78 -4.32 -19.77
C ASP A 75 -14.51 -4.39 -18.25
N ARG A 76 -14.46 -5.61 -17.68
CA ARG A 76 -14.14 -5.81 -16.26
C ARG A 76 -12.71 -5.46 -15.91
N TRP A 77 -11.78 -5.73 -16.82
CA TRP A 77 -10.35 -5.55 -16.60
C TRP A 77 -9.88 -4.16 -17.03
N GLU A 78 -10.55 -3.51 -17.96
CA GLU A 78 -10.18 -2.20 -18.50
C GLU A 78 -9.93 -1.17 -17.39
N THR A 79 -10.83 -1.09 -16.41
CA THR A 79 -10.74 -0.08 -15.33
C THR A 79 -9.63 -0.36 -14.31
N ILE A 80 -9.11 -1.58 -14.26
CA ILE A 80 -7.99 -1.98 -13.40
C ILE A 80 -6.68 -2.20 -14.17
N LEU A 81 -6.70 -2.14 -15.51
CA LEU A 81 -5.53 -2.27 -16.38
C LEU A 81 -5.01 -0.92 -16.86
N LYS A 82 -5.59 0.21 -16.43
CA LYS A 82 -5.07 1.56 -16.68
C LYS A 82 -3.58 1.63 -16.40
N ASP A 83 -2.79 2.22 -17.30
CA ASP A 83 -1.37 2.42 -17.03
C ASP A 83 -1.20 3.41 -15.86
N PRO A 84 -0.19 3.24 -14.98
CA PRO A 84 -0.02 4.13 -13.82
C PRO A 84 0.03 5.62 -14.15
N GLY A 85 0.54 5.99 -15.33
CA GLY A 85 0.57 7.39 -15.79
C GLY A 85 -0.79 7.94 -16.25
N GLU A 86 -1.82 7.12 -16.34
CA GLU A 86 -3.19 7.49 -16.75
C GLU A 86 -4.19 7.42 -15.59
N MET A 87 -3.72 7.12 -14.38
CA MET A 87 -4.56 7.02 -13.18
C MET A 87 -4.87 8.40 -12.59
N THR A 88 -6.01 8.53 -11.90
CA THR A 88 -6.25 9.69 -11.02
C THR A 88 -5.30 9.66 -9.82
N ALA A 89 -5.22 10.76 -9.07
CA ALA A 89 -4.37 10.83 -7.88
C ALA A 89 -4.71 9.76 -6.83
N GLU A 90 -6.01 9.51 -6.58
CA GLU A 90 -6.45 8.47 -5.65
C GLU A 90 -6.15 7.06 -6.16
N GLU A 91 -6.38 6.82 -7.46
CA GLU A 91 -6.07 5.54 -8.12
C GLU A 91 -4.57 5.26 -8.04
N LEU A 92 -3.75 6.27 -8.32
CA LEU A 92 -2.30 6.15 -8.31
C LEU A 92 -1.75 5.88 -6.92
N TRP A 93 -2.23 6.61 -5.90
CA TRP A 93 -1.83 6.38 -4.52
C TRP A 93 -2.19 4.96 -4.07
N ALA A 94 -3.42 4.53 -4.30
CA ALA A 94 -3.86 3.19 -3.97
C ALA A 94 -3.05 2.11 -4.71
N TYR A 95 -2.68 2.36 -5.96
CA TYR A 95 -1.87 1.43 -6.76
C TYR A 95 -0.43 1.30 -6.26
N ILE A 96 0.26 2.42 -5.99
CA ILE A 96 1.63 2.43 -5.44
C ILE A 96 1.66 1.74 -4.08
N TRP A 97 0.64 2.00 -3.26
CA TRP A 97 0.52 1.38 -1.95
C TRP A 97 0.32 -0.14 -2.06
N LEU A 98 -0.55 -0.61 -2.97
CA LEU A 98 -0.72 -2.05 -3.23
C LEU A 98 0.55 -2.71 -3.79
N TYR A 99 1.29 -1.98 -4.61
CA TYR A 99 2.59 -2.41 -5.10
C TYR A 99 3.57 -2.66 -3.96
N ASP A 100 3.66 -1.73 -3.01
CA ASP A 100 4.53 -1.87 -1.85
C ASP A 100 4.10 -3.00 -0.92
N LEU A 101 2.79 -3.18 -0.71
CA LEU A 101 2.25 -4.33 0.02
C LEU A 101 2.71 -5.66 -0.61
N VAL A 102 2.62 -5.79 -1.93
CA VAL A 102 3.08 -6.99 -2.65
C VAL A 102 4.58 -7.18 -2.46
N ARG A 103 5.38 -6.10 -2.58
CA ARG A 103 6.84 -6.12 -2.38
C ARG A 103 7.19 -6.61 -0.97
N LEU A 104 6.62 -6.01 0.07
CA LEU A 104 6.89 -6.37 1.46
C LEU A 104 6.42 -7.79 1.78
N THR A 105 5.29 -8.21 1.21
CA THR A 105 4.81 -9.60 1.34
C THR A 105 5.78 -10.58 0.67
N ALA A 106 6.27 -10.25 -0.53
CA ALA A 106 7.23 -11.07 -1.25
C ALA A 106 8.56 -11.21 -0.51
N ASP A 107 9.09 -10.11 0.03
CA ASP A 107 10.30 -10.10 0.85
C ASP A 107 10.15 -10.97 2.10
N ARG A 108 9.06 -10.79 2.85
CA ARG A 108 8.74 -11.62 4.03
C ARG A 108 8.63 -13.11 3.70
N LEU A 109 8.17 -13.46 2.50
CA LEU A 109 8.08 -14.83 2.01
C LEU A 109 9.40 -15.36 1.40
N GLY A 110 10.43 -14.52 1.28
CA GLY A 110 11.72 -14.88 0.69
C GLY A 110 11.67 -15.09 -0.83
N LEU A 111 10.73 -14.42 -1.51
CA LEU A 111 10.50 -14.57 -2.97
C LEU A 111 11.32 -13.59 -3.81
N GLY A 112 11.93 -12.59 -3.18
CA GLY A 112 12.81 -11.60 -3.80
C GLY A 112 12.10 -10.34 -4.28
N ASP A 113 12.89 -9.47 -4.91
CA ASP A 113 12.51 -8.12 -5.33
C ASP A 113 11.71 -8.08 -6.65
N PRO A 114 11.01 -6.96 -6.92
CA PRO A 114 10.37 -6.73 -8.20
C PRO A 114 11.38 -6.81 -9.36
N SER A 115 10.97 -7.48 -10.43
CA SER A 115 11.72 -7.51 -11.70
C SER A 115 11.63 -6.18 -12.46
N THR A 116 10.54 -5.44 -12.26
CA THR A 116 10.33 -4.09 -12.78
C THR A 116 9.92 -3.19 -11.63
N GLU A 117 10.81 -2.28 -11.24
CA GLU A 117 10.54 -1.30 -10.20
C GLU A 117 9.51 -0.28 -10.68
N LEU A 118 8.41 -0.14 -9.94
CA LEU A 118 7.39 0.89 -10.17
C LEU A 118 7.80 2.19 -9.48
N VAL A 119 8.32 2.06 -8.27
CA VAL A 119 8.82 3.13 -7.42
C VAL A 119 10.12 2.68 -6.79
N LYS A 120 11.01 3.64 -6.56
CA LYS A 120 12.23 3.45 -5.78
C LYS A 120 12.04 4.12 -4.43
N TRP A 121 12.10 3.35 -3.36
CA TRP A 121 11.97 3.87 -2.00
C TRP A 121 13.28 4.50 -1.51
N GLU A 122 13.19 5.69 -0.93
CA GLU A 122 14.30 6.46 -0.34
C GLU A 122 13.88 6.87 1.08
N GLY A 123 14.13 5.99 2.05
CA GLY A 123 13.63 6.15 3.41
C GLY A 123 12.12 5.98 3.48
N VAL A 124 11.42 6.99 4.01
CA VAL A 124 9.94 7.03 4.06
C VAL A 124 9.32 7.54 2.75
N ASP A 125 10.12 8.12 1.85
CA ASP A 125 9.65 8.65 0.58
C ASP A 125 9.93 7.69 -0.58
N PHE A 126 9.36 8.00 -1.74
CA PHE A 126 9.60 7.24 -2.96
C PHE A 126 9.67 8.12 -4.20
N ILE A 127 10.38 7.61 -5.20
CA ILE A 127 10.51 8.21 -6.52
C ILE A 127 9.88 7.26 -7.55
N PRO A 128 8.80 7.68 -8.25
CA PRO A 128 8.23 6.94 -9.36
C PRO A 128 9.23 6.68 -10.48
N GLN A 129 9.18 5.48 -11.05
CA GLN A 129 10.02 5.09 -12.20
C GLN A 129 9.29 5.26 -13.55
N PHE A 130 8.25 6.10 -13.57
CA PHE A 130 7.41 6.40 -14.72
C PHE A 130 6.99 7.88 -14.69
N ASN A 131 6.50 8.40 -15.82
CA ASN A 131 6.05 9.77 -15.92
C ASN A 131 4.65 9.92 -15.30
N ILE A 132 4.49 10.95 -14.47
CA ILE A 132 3.23 11.35 -13.85
C ILE A 132 3.01 12.82 -14.17
N ASP A 133 1.77 13.20 -14.46
CA ASP A 133 1.41 14.61 -14.59
C ASP A 133 1.63 15.32 -13.25
N ASN A 134 2.21 16.53 -13.27
CA ASN A 134 2.53 17.25 -12.05
C ASN A 134 1.28 17.53 -11.18
N GLU A 135 0.14 17.82 -11.81
CA GLU A 135 -1.11 18.08 -11.08
C GLU A 135 -1.56 16.81 -10.32
N VAL A 136 -1.48 15.65 -10.98
CA VAL A 136 -1.81 14.35 -10.39
C VAL A 136 -0.82 13.99 -9.28
N TRP A 137 0.47 14.25 -9.48
CA TRP A 137 1.49 14.00 -8.48
C TRP A 137 1.28 14.81 -7.20
N ASP A 138 1.05 16.11 -7.34
CA ASP A 138 0.86 17.02 -6.21
C ASP A 138 -0.40 16.63 -5.41
N GLU A 139 -1.51 16.37 -6.09
CA GLU A 139 -2.75 15.90 -5.46
C GLU A 139 -2.57 14.55 -4.76
N MET A 140 -1.85 13.60 -5.38
CA MET A 140 -1.56 12.30 -4.78
C MET A 140 -0.74 12.44 -3.50
N MET A 141 0.24 13.34 -3.48
CA MET A 141 1.06 13.60 -2.30
C MET A 141 0.25 14.27 -1.16
N GLU A 142 -0.75 15.08 -1.47
CA GLU A 142 -1.70 15.61 -0.47
C GLU A 142 -2.58 14.50 0.13
N ILE A 143 -3.10 13.61 -0.71
CA ILE A 143 -3.87 12.43 -0.27
C ILE A 143 -3.00 11.52 0.62
N ARG A 144 -1.76 11.27 0.25
CA ARG A 144 -0.81 10.50 1.07
C ARG A 144 -0.65 11.11 2.47
N ARG A 145 -0.34 12.41 2.57
CA ARG A 145 -0.14 13.09 3.86
C ARG A 145 -1.36 13.01 4.77
N SER A 146 -2.56 13.08 4.21
CA SER A 146 -3.80 12.97 4.99
C SER A 146 -4.13 11.52 5.39
N SER A 147 -3.82 10.54 4.55
CA SER A 147 -4.12 9.12 4.79
C SER A 147 -3.14 8.43 5.75
N GLU A 148 -1.85 8.78 5.71
CA GLU A 148 -0.83 8.25 6.63
C GLU A 148 -1.10 8.63 8.10
N GLN A 149 -1.91 9.66 8.35
CA GLN A 149 -2.36 10.04 9.69
C GLN A 149 -3.42 9.09 10.28
N THR A 150 -4.00 8.18 9.48
CA THR A 150 -5.10 7.29 9.89
C THR A 150 -4.61 5.85 10.09
N VAL A 151 -3.83 5.62 11.15
CA VAL A 151 -3.46 4.26 11.59
C VAL A 151 -4.61 3.63 12.38
N ILE A 152 -5.14 2.50 11.91
CA ILE A 152 -6.11 1.71 12.68
C ILE A 152 -5.36 0.70 13.52
N HIS A 153 -5.35 0.92 14.83
CA HIS A 153 -4.99 -0.09 15.80
C HIS A 153 -6.21 -0.97 16.10
N SER A 154 -6.24 -2.18 15.58
CA SER A 154 -7.27 -3.16 15.90
C SER A 154 -6.65 -4.32 16.69
N ARG A 155 -7.11 -4.52 17.93
CA ARG A 155 -6.83 -5.75 18.68
C ARG A 155 -7.86 -6.81 18.26
N SER A 156 -7.47 -7.71 17.37
CA SER A 156 -8.29 -8.87 17.01
C SER A 156 -7.82 -10.12 17.76
N SER A 157 -8.64 -11.17 17.79
CA SER A 157 -8.33 -12.47 18.42
C SER A 157 -7.15 -13.22 17.79
N THR A 158 -6.58 -12.72 16.69
CA THR A 158 -5.45 -13.30 15.96
C THR A 158 -4.11 -12.58 16.20
N GLY A 159 -4.09 -11.54 17.06
CA GLY A 159 -2.90 -10.77 17.39
C GLY A 159 -3.10 -9.25 17.23
N PRO A 160 -2.12 -8.43 17.66
CA PRO A 160 -2.13 -7.00 17.38
C PRO A 160 -2.07 -6.80 15.86
N PHE A 161 -3.06 -6.12 15.30
CA PHE A 161 -3.10 -5.70 13.90
C PHE A 161 -2.85 -4.20 13.87
N ILE A 162 -1.72 -3.81 13.29
CA ILE A 162 -1.51 -2.45 12.81
C ILE A 162 -1.95 -2.48 11.36
N GLY A 163 -2.98 -1.72 11.01
CA GLY A 163 -3.37 -1.66 9.61
C GLY A 163 -3.93 -0.34 9.18
N PHE A 164 -3.87 -0.15 7.87
CA PHE A 164 -4.47 0.99 7.21
C PHE A 164 -5.79 0.55 6.61
N ARG A 165 -6.81 1.38 6.81
CA ARG A 165 -8.01 1.33 5.99
C ARG A 165 -7.79 2.29 4.84
N VAL A 166 -7.63 1.75 3.65
CA VAL A 166 -7.54 2.55 2.43
C VAL A 166 -8.93 2.59 1.81
N GLU A 167 -9.50 3.78 1.72
CA GLU A 167 -10.68 3.98 0.87
C GLU A 167 -10.23 3.83 -0.58
N LEU A 168 -10.88 2.91 -1.30
CA LEU A 168 -10.53 2.64 -2.68
C LEU A 168 -11.37 3.53 -3.59
N PRO A 169 -10.78 4.11 -4.65
CA PRO A 169 -11.52 4.99 -5.53
C PRO A 169 -12.54 4.23 -6.39
N GLY A 170 -13.69 4.87 -6.62
CA GLY A 170 -14.66 4.52 -7.65
C GLY A 170 -14.93 3.04 -7.83
N GLU A 171 -14.59 2.51 -9.01
CA GLU A 171 -14.89 1.12 -9.40
C GLU A 171 -13.98 0.08 -8.75
N TRP A 172 -12.88 0.47 -8.10
CA TRP A 172 -11.97 -0.45 -7.40
C TRP A 172 -12.52 -0.88 -6.04
N ALA A 173 -13.37 -0.04 -5.45
CA ALA A 173 -13.88 -0.19 -4.10
C ALA A 173 -14.74 -1.44 -3.89
N GLY A 174 -15.32 -1.97 -4.97
CA GLY A 174 -16.11 -3.18 -4.92
C GLY A 174 -17.27 -3.06 -3.92
N VAL A 175 -17.59 -4.16 -3.23
CA VAL A 175 -18.69 -4.19 -2.24
C VAL A 175 -18.30 -3.64 -0.87
N ASP A 176 -17.01 -3.66 -0.54
CA ASP A 176 -16.54 -3.25 0.79
C ASP A 176 -16.29 -1.74 0.87
N GLY A 177 -15.99 -1.07 -0.25
CA GLY A 177 -15.71 0.36 -0.29
C GLY A 177 -14.32 0.74 0.25
N TYR A 178 -13.64 -0.18 0.93
CA TYR A 178 -12.34 0.00 1.54
C TYR A 178 -11.57 -1.33 1.60
N PHE A 179 -10.26 -1.24 1.82
CA PHE A 179 -9.42 -2.39 2.08
C PHE A 179 -8.63 -2.20 3.36
N ASN A 180 -8.67 -3.21 4.24
CA ASN A 180 -7.88 -3.26 5.46
C ASN A 180 -6.66 -4.12 5.23
N VAL A 181 -5.49 -3.60 5.59
CA VAL A 181 -4.25 -4.35 5.42
C VAL A 181 -3.36 -4.24 6.63
N ALA A 182 -2.68 -5.32 6.97
CA ALA A 182 -1.63 -5.30 7.96
C ALA A 182 -0.44 -4.49 7.42
N LYS A 183 -0.02 -3.44 8.12
CA LYS A 183 1.31 -2.89 7.93
C LYS A 183 2.28 -3.96 8.44
N PRO A 184 3.20 -4.49 7.62
CA PRO A 184 4.30 -5.29 8.16
C PRO A 184 5.16 -4.38 9.05
N ASP A 185 5.66 -4.92 10.17
CA ASP A 185 6.51 -4.17 11.10
C ASP A 185 7.68 -3.57 10.31
N VAL A 186 7.65 -2.25 10.12
CA VAL A 186 8.82 -1.50 9.70
C VAL A 186 9.61 -1.29 10.99
N PRO A 187 10.86 -1.75 11.11
CA PRO A 187 11.67 -1.43 12.28
C PRO A 187 11.67 0.10 12.40
N GLU A 188 11.24 0.61 13.56
CA GLU A 188 11.28 2.03 13.86
C GLU A 188 12.72 2.50 13.59
N MET A 189 12.92 3.30 12.53
CA MET A 189 14.12 4.11 12.47
C MET A 189 14.00 5.06 13.65
N GLU A 190 14.97 4.96 14.56
CA GLU A 190 15.16 5.91 15.65
C GLU A 190 15.08 7.31 15.02
N SER A 191 14.05 8.07 15.38
CA SER A 191 14.01 9.49 15.08
C SER A 191 15.20 10.08 15.82
N GLU A 192 16.25 10.44 15.09
CA GLU A 192 17.27 11.34 15.60
C GLU A 192 16.52 12.64 15.93
N ASP A 193 16.30 12.87 17.22
CA ASP A 193 15.77 14.12 17.75
C ASP A 193 16.66 15.25 17.22
N GLU A 194 16.13 16.04 16.29
CA GLU A 194 16.78 17.24 15.79
C GLU A 194 16.93 18.24 16.95
N ASP A 195 18.19 18.43 17.33
CA ASP A 195 18.81 19.61 17.94
C ASP A 195 17.86 20.67 18.52
N ASP A 196 17.70 20.63 19.84
CA ASP A 196 17.27 21.77 20.65
C ASP A 196 18.43 22.78 20.76
N GLU A 197 18.73 23.48 19.65
CA GLU A 197 19.46 24.76 19.72
C GLU A 197 18.45 25.87 20.05
N SER A 198 18.13 26.00 21.34
CA SER A 198 17.59 27.24 21.89
C SER A 198 18.73 28.12 22.41
N ASP A 199 19.02 29.11 21.58
CA ASP A 199 19.98 30.21 21.75
C ASP A 199 19.45 31.20 22.82
N ASP A 200 19.93 31.07 24.07
CA ASP A 200 19.66 32.05 25.14
C ASP A 200 20.74 33.15 25.11
N GLU A 201 20.60 34.10 24.19
CA GLU A 201 21.19 35.45 24.33
C GLU A 201 20.21 36.34 25.12
N GLU A 202 20.29 36.33 26.45
CA GLU A 202 19.76 37.44 27.27
C GLU A 202 20.85 38.46 27.58
N ASP A 203 20.82 39.49 26.73
CA ASP A 203 21.13 40.91 26.95
C ASP A 203 21.36 41.31 28.43
N SER A 204 22.57 41.77 28.74
CA SER A 204 22.92 42.36 30.04
C SER A 204 23.41 43.80 29.88
N GLU A 205 22.48 44.73 29.94
CA GLU A 205 22.66 46.17 30.13
C GLU A 205 21.44 46.64 30.98
N GLU A 206 21.49 47.50 31.99
CA GLU A 206 22.50 48.39 32.54
C GLU A 206 22.12 48.67 34.02
N ASP A 207 23.14 48.96 34.82
CA ASP A 207 23.24 49.93 35.92
C ASP A 207 22.01 50.79 36.28
N GLU A 208 21.57 50.76 37.55
CA GLU A 208 21.34 51.94 38.42
C GLU A 208 21.15 51.49 39.89
N ASP A 209 22.09 51.77 40.79
CA ASP A 209 21.76 52.38 42.09
C ASP A 209 22.98 53.00 42.78
N SER A 210 22.65 53.99 43.58
CA SER A 210 23.33 55.21 43.96
C SER A 210 24.07 55.16 45.30
N GLY A 211 25.07 56.04 45.45
CA GLY A 211 25.20 56.84 46.67
C GLY A 211 26.27 56.45 47.69
N ASP A 212 27.35 57.25 47.67
CA ASP A 212 28.25 57.67 48.76
C ASP A 212 27.81 57.42 50.22
N ASP A 213 28.76 57.09 51.10
CA ASP A 213 29.50 58.12 51.87
C ASP A 213 30.57 57.51 52.81
N GLU A 214 31.54 58.36 53.15
CA GLU A 214 32.77 58.20 53.95
C GLU A 214 32.58 57.75 55.43
#